data_AF-A0AAF1AMV8-F1
#
_entry.id   AF-A0AAF1AMV8-F1
#
_cell.length_a   1.000
_cell.length_b   1.000
_cell.length_c   1.000
_cell.angle_alpha   90.00
_cell.angle_beta   90.00
_cell.angle_gamma   90.00
#
_symmetry.space_group_name_H-M   'P 1'
#
loop_
_entity.id
_entity.type
_entity.pdbx_description
1 polymer ?
#
loop_
_entity_poly.entity_id
_entity_poly.type
_entity_poly.pdbx_seq_one_letter_code
_entity_poly.pdbx_strand_id
1 'polypeptide(L)'
;MVDIDLFVIEDSTSEMLENFIVGTRNAWGEKVHEDYEVRVLPDVDETKINSFQFVDKEGSEPIHLVFCHKNGYYIAWGKQDKMIIFNDYKKWFKVQEDDDIDNDKLDRKTVKRNDKRRQKSKQPQPVAIITHRSSSGVEFHLSTAQECGLDSGYMCLESEGGDRHTIQVGQRALLHAFYAFRKPFAPGKDYKKNTSKAAMAIIHTFSESIKDDRIFQEVLRLHFSGGFLSRTLVEMENMWGHNSERAHSLLSCVGKIGKDGSIIEFNEEEQEFIGHMRIIMKKK
;
A
#
# COMPACT_ATOMS: atom_id res chain seq x y z
N MET A 1 -22.64 -8.46 0.31
CA MET A 1 -21.33 -8.09 -0.27
C MET A 1 -20.85 -6.90 0.53
N VAL A 2 -19.72 -7.02 1.24
CA VAL A 2 -19.17 -5.92 2.07
C VAL A 2 -18.65 -4.84 1.12
N ASP A 3 -19.00 -3.59 1.38
CA ASP A 3 -18.42 -2.44 0.66
C ASP A 3 -17.01 -2.20 1.20
N ILE A 4 -16.01 -2.65 0.45
CA ILE A 4 -14.58 -2.49 0.77
C ILE A 4 -14.03 -1.18 0.22
N ASP A 5 -14.85 -0.39 -0.47
CA ASP A 5 -14.44 0.86 -1.09
C ASP A 5 -14.70 2.06 -0.18
N LEU A 6 -15.35 1.87 0.98
CA LEU A 6 -15.64 2.92 1.96
C LEU A 6 -15.42 2.45 3.39
N PHE A 7 -14.61 3.21 4.14
CA PHE A 7 -14.49 3.08 5.58
C PHE A 7 -14.91 4.38 6.28
N VAL A 8 -15.98 4.30 7.06
CA VAL A 8 -16.46 5.40 7.93
C VAL A 8 -15.74 5.29 9.27
N ILE A 9 -15.03 6.35 9.69
CA ILE A 9 -14.16 6.31 10.86
C ILE A 9 -14.99 6.39 12.15
N GLU A 10 -15.78 7.45 12.29
CA GLU A 10 -16.59 7.68 13.47
C GLU A 10 -17.74 6.67 13.50
N ASP A 11 -18.12 6.23 14.71
CA ASP A 11 -19.03 5.11 14.97
C ASP A 11 -18.61 3.75 14.40
N SER A 12 -17.45 3.62 13.75
CA SER A 12 -16.96 2.29 13.32
C SER A 12 -16.82 1.35 14.51
N THR A 13 -17.44 0.19 14.40
CA THR A 13 -17.27 -0.91 15.36
C THR A 13 -16.04 -1.75 15.01
N SER A 14 -15.53 -2.52 15.98
CA SER A 14 -14.51 -3.54 15.70
C SER A 14 -15.00 -4.52 14.63
N GLU A 15 -16.28 -4.85 14.62
CA GLU A 15 -16.90 -5.68 13.57
C GLU A 15 -16.87 -5.00 12.19
N MET A 16 -17.12 -3.69 12.11
CA MET A 16 -16.99 -2.95 10.85
C MET A 16 -15.55 -2.93 10.34
N LEU A 17 -14.58 -2.70 11.23
CA LEU A 17 -13.15 -2.76 10.89
C LEU A 17 -12.76 -4.17 10.46
N GLU A 18 -13.26 -5.20 11.15
CA GLU A 18 -12.99 -6.59 10.82
C GLU A 18 -13.52 -6.94 9.43
N ASN A 19 -14.79 -6.65 9.17
CA ASN A 19 -15.41 -6.86 7.87
C ASN A 19 -14.65 -6.14 6.75
N PHE A 20 -14.18 -4.91 7.01
CA PHE A 20 -13.40 -4.14 6.07
C PHE A 20 -12.03 -4.77 5.77
N ILE A 21 -11.26 -5.15 6.79
CA ILE A 21 -9.92 -5.75 6.62
C ILE A 21 -10.04 -7.13 5.95
N VAL A 22 -10.96 -7.98 6.41
CA VAL A 22 -11.19 -9.31 5.81
C VAL A 22 -11.69 -9.20 4.37
N GLY A 23 -12.62 -8.27 4.11
CA GLY A 23 -13.07 -7.95 2.75
C GLY A 23 -11.90 -7.53 1.85
N THR A 24 -11.03 -6.64 2.35
CA THR A 24 -9.85 -6.16 1.63
C THR A 24 -8.88 -7.30 1.34
N ARG A 25 -8.63 -8.19 2.32
CA ARG A 25 -7.79 -9.38 2.14
C ARG A 25 -8.32 -10.26 1.01
N ASN A 26 -9.63 -10.47 0.98
CA ASN A 26 -10.29 -11.28 -0.03
C ASN A 26 -10.23 -10.69 -1.44
N ALA A 27 -10.13 -9.36 -1.56
CA ALA A 27 -10.06 -8.66 -2.83
C ALA A 27 -8.65 -8.54 -3.41
N TRP A 28 -7.62 -8.44 -2.57
CA TRP A 28 -6.25 -8.12 -3.04
C TRP A 28 -5.40 -9.31 -3.44
N GLY A 29 -5.69 -10.51 -2.91
CA GLY A 29 -4.83 -11.68 -3.11
C GLY A 29 -5.57 -12.92 -3.56
N GLU A 30 -4.88 -13.74 -4.33
CA GLU A 30 -5.33 -15.07 -4.73
C GLU A 30 -5.05 -16.05 -3.60
N LYS A 31 -6.02 -16.92 -3.26
CA LYS A 31 -5.82 -17.97 -2.25
C LYS A 31 -4.83 -19.00 -2.79
N VAL A 32 -3.77 -19.30 -2.05
CA VAL A 32 -2.68 -20.18 -2.53
C VAL A 32 -2.63 -21.54 -1.89
N HIS A 33 -3.41 -21.77 -0.83
CA HIS A 33 -3.57 -23.07 -0.21
C HIS A 33 -5.00 -23.22 0.29
N GLU A 34 -5.60 -24.42 0.14
CA GLU A 34 -6.99 -24.64 0.53
C GLU A 34 -7.18 -24.59 2.06
N ASP A 35 -6.29 -25.26 2.80
CA ASP A 35 -6.36 -25.39 4.26
C ASP A 35 -5.81 -24.20 5.06
N TYR A 36 -4.90 -23.43 4.48
CA TYR A 36 -4.30 -22.26 5.12
C TYR A 36 -4.77 -21.06 4.33
N GLU A 37 -5.63 -20.20 4.90
CA GLU A 37 -6.26 -19.04 4.26
C GLU A 37 -5.28 -17.92 3.85
N VAL A 38 -4.01 -18.27 3.62
CA VAL A 38 -2.97 -17.42 3.09
C VAL A 38 -3.25 -17.09 1.63
N ARG A 39 -3.11 -15.80 1.33
CA ARG A 39 -3.25 -15.26 -0.03
C ARG A 39 -1.93 -14.70 -0.52
N VAL A 40 -1.73 -14.74 -1.83
CA VAL A 40 -0.56 -14.14 -2.49
C VAL A 40 -1.03 -12.92 -3.27
N LEU A 41 -0.38 -11.77 -3.03
CA LEU A 41 -0.55 -10.60 -3.88
C LEU A 41 -0.08 -10.93 -5.29
N PRO A 42 -0.78 -10.48 -6.33
CA PRO A 42 -0.41 -10.86 -7.68
C PRO A 42 0.90 -10.16 -8.09
N ASP A 43 1.62 -10.82 -9.00
CA ASP A 43 2.80 -10.24 -9.63
C ASP A 43 2.34 -9.35 -10.77
N VAL A 44 2.01 -8.12 -10.40
CA VAL A 44 1.57 -7.07 -11.30
C VAL A 44 2.61 -5.97 -11.37
N ASP A 45 2.49 -5.16 -12.41
CA ASP A 45 3.21 -3.90 -12.53
C ASP A 45 3.02 -3.05 -11.26
N GLU A 46 4.10 -2.43 -10.79
CA GLU A 46 4.15 -1.58 -9.59
C GLU A 46 3.22 -0.36 -9.69
N THR A 47 2.77 -0.01 -10.90
CA THR A 47 1.80 1.05 -11.17
C THR A 47 0.35 0.66 -10.89
N LYS A 48 0.05 -0.63 -10.67
CA LYS A 48 -1.28 -1.04 -10.22
C LYS A 48 -1.48 -0.71 -8.76
N ILE A 49 -2.60 -0.05 -8.47
CA ILE A 49 -2.95 0.39 -7.12
C ILE A 49 -4.32 -0.12 -6.68
N ASN A 50 -4.52 -0.18 -5.38
CA ASN A 50 -5.81 -0.28 -4.72
C ASN A 50 -6.10 1.05 -4.01
N SER A 51 -7.37 1.39 -3.84
CA SER A 51 -7.79 2.56 -3.09
C SER A 51 -9.16 2.34 -2.48
N PHE A 52 -9.38 2.98 -1.35
CA PHE A 52 -10.68 3.06 -0.71
C PHE A 52 -10.90 4.46 -0.14
N GLN A 53 -12.16 4.82 0.00
CA GLN A 53 -12.61 6.06 0.59
C GLN A 53 -12.56 5.95 2.11
N PHE A 54 -12.11 7.02 2.72
CA PHE A 54 -11.92 7.17 4.15
C PHE A 54 -12.62 8.45 4.56
N VAL A 55 -13.68 8.33 5.37
CA VAL A 55 -14.61 9.43 5.68
C VAL A 55 -14.87 9.57 7.17
N ASP A 56 -15.19 10.78 7.61
CA ASP A 56 -15.79 11.02 8.92
C ASP A 56 -17.31 10.79 8.87
N LYS A 57 -17.98 10.85 10.03
CA LYS A 57 -19.43 10.65 10.10
C LYS A 57 -20.22 11.85 9.56
N GLU A 58 -19.62 13.03 9.60
CA GLU A 58 -20.25 14.27 9.15
C GLU A 58 -20.40 14.35 7.62
N GLY A 59 -19.88 13.35 6.88
CA GLY A 59 -19.95 13.33 5.43
C GLY A 59 -19.05 14.38 4.81
N SER A 60 -17.98 14.76 5.51
CA SER A 60 -16.91 15.54 4.92
C SER A 60 -16.43 14.82 3.66
N GLU A 61 -15.94 15.62 2.71
CA GLU A 61 -15.34 15.09 1.50
C GLU A 61 -14.36 13.94 1.79
N PRO A 62 -14.52 12.78 1.13
CA PRO A 62 -13.67 11.62 1.36
C PRO A 62 -12.20 11.86 1.06
N ILE A 63 -11.35 11.23 1.86
CA ILE A 63 -9.95 11.02 1.51
C ILE A 63 -9.82 9.64 0.88
N HIS A 64 -9.21 9.57 -0.29
CA HIS A 64 -8.84 8.30 -0.90
C HIS A 64 -7.48 7.89 -0.37
N LEU A 65 -7.41 6.75 0.30
CA LEU A 65 -6.15 6.14 0.69
C LEU A 65 -5.73 5.18 -0.43
N VAL A 66 -4.48 5.27 -0.86
CA VAL A 66 -3.95 4.55 -2.02
C VAL A 66 -2.85 3.59 -1.60
N PHE A 67 -2.93 2.36 -2.09
CA PHE A 67 -2.05 1.25 -1.74
C PHE A 67 -1.47 0.62 -2.99
N CYS A 68 -0.22 0.20 -2.94
CA CYS A 68 0.41 -0.54 -4.03
C CYS A 68 -0.15 -1.97 -4.06
N HIS A 69 -0.68 -2.39 -5.21
CA HIS A 69 -1.32 -3.69 -5.36
C HIS A 69 -0.33 -4.87 -5.22
N LYS A 70 0.95 -4.63 -5.52
CA LYS A 70 2.02 -5.64 -5.47
C LYS A 70 2.47 -6.00 -4.05
N ASN A 71 2.45 -5.04 -3.13
CA ASN A 71 2.98 -5.21 -1.77
C ASN A 71 1.99 -4.84 -0.65
N GLY A 72 0.79 -4.35 -1.00
CA GLY A 72 -0.25 -3.95 -0.06
C GLY A 72 0.11 -2.74 0.80
N TYR A 73 1.17 -2.00 0.46
CA TYR A 73 1.67 -0.88 1.24
C TYR A 73 0.97 0.42 0.88
N TYR A 74 0.71 1.28 1.87
CA TYR A 74 0.17 2.63 1.68
C TYR A 74 1.19 3.54 0.98
N ILE A 75 0.81 4.17 -0.13
CA ILE A 75 1.73 4.92 -1.00
C ILE A 75 1.32 6.37 -1.26
N ALA A 76 0.03 6.70 -1.11
CA ALA A 76 -0.48 8.03 -1.42
C ALA A 76 -1.84 8.27 -0.77
N TRP A 77 -2.26 9.53 -0.74
CA TRP A 77 -3.65 9.89 -0.48
C TRP A 77 -4.10 11.01 -1.40
N GLY A 78 -5.41 11.15 -1.57
CA GLY A 78 -5.97 12.20 -2.39
C GLY A 78 -7.36 12.63 -1.96
N LYS A 79 -7.78 13.79 -2.45
CA LYS A 79 -9.15 14.27 -2.43
C LYS A 79 -9.47 14.88 -3.78
N GLN A 80 -10.65 14.57 -4.33
CA GLN A 80 -11.05 15.00 -5.67
C GLN A 80 -10.00 14.62 -6.73
N ASP A 81 -9.48 15.60 -7.47
CA ASP A 81 -8.48 15.49 -8.53
C ASP A 81 -7.03 15.65 -8.03
N LYS A 82 -6.84 15.87 -6.72
CA LYS A 82 -5.52 16.13 -6.11
C LYS A 82 -5.04 14.92 -5.34
N MET A 83 -3.90 14.38 -5.77
CA MET A 83 -3.22 13.30 -5.09
C MET A 83 -1.87 13.78 -4.56
N ILE A 84 -1.51 13.33 -3.36
CA ILE A 84 -0.21 13.53 -2.73
C ILE A 84 0.43 12.15 -2.56
N ILE A 85 1.67 12.02 -3.03
CA ILE A 85 2.38 10.74 -3.12
C ILE A 85 3.73 10.78 -2.43
N PHE A 86 4.12 9.69 -1.77
CA PHE A 86 5.48 9.56 -1.23
C PHE A 86 6.55 9.51 -2.33
N ASN A 87 7.71 10.08 -2.02
CA ASN A 87 8.78 10.32 -2.98
C ASN A 87 9.36 9.04 -3.59
N ASP A 88 9.47 7.97 -2.79
CA ASP A 88 9.91 6.63 -3.18
C ASP A 88 9.04 6.01 -4.27
N TYR A 89 7.77 6.41 -4.35
CA TYR A 89 6.83 5.94 -5.36
C TYR A 89 6.66 6.89 -6.54
N LYS A 90 7.10 8.15 -6.48
CA LYS A 90 6.88 9.10 -7.58
C LYS A 90 7.42 8.59 -8.93
N LYS A 91 8.55 7.91 -8.94
CA LYS A 91 9.16 7.37 -10.17
C LYS A 91 8.24 6.40 -10.92
N TRP A 92 7.31 5.74 -10.22
CA TRP A 92 6.32 4.86 -10.84
C TRP A 92 5.23 5.63 -11.59
N PHE A 93 5.12 6.93 -11.32
CA PHE A 93 4.02 7.78 -11.77
C PHE A 93 4.48 8.98 -12.59
N LYS A 94 5.79 9.16 -12.77
CA LYS A 94 6.31 10.09 -13.76
C LYS A 94 5.94 9.59 -15.15
N VAL A 95 5.43 10.49 -15.97
CA VAL A 95 5.40 10.32 -17.42
C VAL A 95 6.83 9.94 -17.83
N GLN A 96 7.01 8.86 -18.59
CA GLN A 96 8.22 8.70 -19.38
C GLN A 96 8.26 9.90 -20.33
N GLU A 97 8.87 11.00 -19.90
CA GLU A 97 9.47 11.92 -20.85
C GLU A 97 10.45 11.04 -21.63
N ASP A 98 10.23 10.91 -22.94
CA ASP A 98 11.05 10.12 -23.85
C ASP A 98 12.49 10.23 -23.37
N ASP A 99 13.05 9.14 -22.83
CA ASP A 99 14.45 9.08 -22.41
C ASP A 99 15.26 9.75 -23.50
N ASP A 100 16.05 10.74 -23.09
CA ASP A 100 16.83 11.61 -23.95
C ASP A 100 17.30 10.86 -25.19
N ILE A 101 16.87 11.37 -26.35
CA ILE A 101 17.58 11.15 -27.60
C ILE A 101 19.05 11.31 -27.25
N ASP A 102 19.77 10.20 -27.33
CA ASP A 102 21.19 10.03 -27.10
C ASP A 102 21.96 11.06 -27.95
N ASN A 103 22.05 12.29 -27.43
CA ASN A 103 22.62 13.44 -28.15
C ASN A 103 24.15 13.36 -28.19
N ASP A 104 24.75 12.34 -27.59
CA ASP A 104 26.20 12.11 -27.54
C ASP A 104 26.76 11.33 -28.74
N LYS A 105 25.96 11.10 -29.80
CA LYS A 105 26.46 10.56 -31.08
C LYS A 105 26.08 11.37 -32.32
N LEU A 106 25.81 12.67 -32.18
CA LEU A 106 25.71 13.57 -33.35
C LEU A 106 27.08 14.11 -33.74
N ASP A 107 27.79 13.27 -34.48
CA ASP A 107 29.02 13.61 -35.18
C ASP A 107 28.78 14.84 -36.08
N ARG A 108 29.43 15.96 -35.74
CA ARG A 108 29.32 17.24 -36.46
C ARG A 108 30.07 17.15 -37.79
N LYS A 109 29.53 16.44 -38.77
CA LYS A 109 29.87 16.58 -40.19
C LYS A 109 28.79 15.89 -41.03
N THR A 110 27.85 16.70 -41.51
CA THR A 110 27.36 16.76 -42.90
C THR A 110 25.93 17.32 -42.89
N VAL A 111 25.81 18.61 -43.17
CA VAL A 111 24.53 19.20 -43.60
C VAL A 111 24.32 18.78 -45.06
N LYS A 112 23.17 18.17 -45.38
CA LYS A 112 22.41 18.46 -46.62
C LYS A 112 21.00 17.86 -46.60
N ARG A 113 20.03 18.78 -46.61
CA ARG A 113 18.65 18.73 -47.12
C ARG A 113 18.20 17.39 -47.73
N ASN A 114 17.13 16.82 -47.15
CA ASN A 114 15.88 16.67 -47.90
C ASN A 114 14.68 16.54 -46.96
N ASP A 115 13.74 17.46 -47.14
CA ASP A 115 12.37 17.42 -46.67
C ASP A 115 11.67 16.15 -47.16
N LYS A 116 11.16 15.35 -46.23
CA LYS A 116 9.87 14.66 -46.36
C LYS A 116 9.36 14.30 -44.97
N ARG A 117 8.51 15.20 -44.47
CA ARG A 117 7.45 14.98 -43.46
C ARG A 117 7.25 13.51 -43.09
N ARG A 118 7.84 13.11 -41.97
CA ARG A 118 7.16 12.28 -40.97
C ARG A 118 7.14 13.08 -39.68
N GLN A 119 6.26 14.08 -39.65
CA GLN A 119 5.53 14.35 -38.40
C GLN A 119 4.70 13.09 -38.13
N LYS A 120 5.33 12.04 -37.60
CA LYS A 120 4.60 11.20 -36.66
C LYS A 120 4.40 12.13 -35.49
N SER A 121 3.21 12.74 -35.41
CA SER A 121 2.71 13.22 -34.14
C SER A 121 2.84 12.04 -33.19
N LYS A 122 3.91 12.02 -32.38
CA LYS A 122 3.97 11.16 -31.22
C LYS A 122 2.82 11.67 -30.37
N GLN A 123 1.67 11.03 -30.48
CA GLN A 123 0.62 11.23 -29.49
C GLN A 123 1.30 11.03 -28.13
N PRO A 124 1.09 11.94 -27.16
CA PRO A 124 1.52 11.70 -25.79
C PRO A 124 1.07 10.28 -25.46
N GLN A 125 2.02 9.40 -25.12
CA GLN A 125 1.63 8.07 -24.67
C GLN A 125 0.64 8.27 -23.51
N PRO A 126 -0.44 7.47 -23.47
CA PRO A 126 -1.48 7.67 -22.49
C PRO A 126 -0.84 7.73 -21.11
N VAL A 127 -1.21 8.80 -20.40
CA VAL A 127 -1.03 8.97 -18.96
C VAL A 127 -1.24 7.61 -18.33
N ALA A 128 -0.38 7.20 -17.39
CA ALA A 128 -0.77 6.16 -16.46
C ALA A 128 -2.02 6.70 -15.74
N ILE A 129 -3.19 6.46 -16.31
CA ILE A 129 -4.46 6.67 -15.67
C ILE A 129 -4.48 5.53 -14.68
N ILE A 130 -4.54 5.89 -13.40
CA ILE A 130 -5.10 4.96 -12.45
C ILE A 130 -6.51 4.66 -12.98
N THR A 131 -6.67 3.60 -13.76
CA THR A 131 -7.96 2.93 -13.88
C THR A 131 -8.09 2.09 -12.63
N HIS A 132 -8.24 2.76 -11.50
CA HIS A 132 -8.83 2.11 -10.34
C HIS A 132 -10.27 1.82 -10.76
N ARG A 133 -10.72 0.58 -10.60
CA ARG A 133 -12.15 0.36 -10.39
C ARG A 133 -12.45 0.85 -8.98
N SER A 134 -12.49 2.18 -8.81
CA SER A 134 -13.09 2.74 -7.62
C SER A 134 -14.57 2.65 -7.87
N SER A 135 -15.32 1.95 -7.03
CA SER A 135 -16.77 2.06 -7.08
C SER A 135 -17.24 3.51 -6.84
N SER A 136 -16.36 4.40 -6.34
CA SER A 136 -16.63 5.82 -6.17
C SER A 136 -16.60 6.64 -7.46
N GLY A 137 -16.08 6.11 -8.57
CA GLY A 137 -15.97 6.81 -9.85
C GLY A 137 -14.96 7.98 -9.89
N VAL A 138 -14.08 8.13 -8.90
CA VAL A 138 -13.03 9.18 -8.90
C VAL A 138 -11.80 8.66 -9.64
N GLU A 139 -11.42 9.34 -10.73
CA GLU A 139 -10.19 9.08 -11.47
C GLU A 139 -9.06 9.99 -10.98
N PHE A 140 -7.99 9.40 -10.46
CA PHE A 140 -6.78 10.14 -10.12
C PHE A 140 -5.85 10.22 -11.31
N HIS A 141 -5.58 11.44 -11.78
CA HIS A 141 -4.54 11.68 -12.76
C HIS A 141 -3.18 11.75 -12.08
N LEU A 142 -2.39 10.69 -12.24
CA LEU A 142 -1.04 10.60 -11.69
C LEU A 142 -0.11 11.73 -12.17
N SER A 143 -0.35 12.24 -13.37
CA SER A 143 0.38 13.38 -13.93
C SER A 143 0.22 14.67 -13.14
N THR A 144 -0.83 14.80 -12.32
CA THR A 144 -1.08 15.97 -11.45
C THR A 144 -0.76 15.69 -9.98
N ALA A 145 -0.21 14.51 -9.67
CA ALA A 145 0.16 14.15 -8.30
C ALA A 145 1.30 15.03 -7.77
N GLN A 146 1.17 15.45 -6.52
CA GLN A 146 2.15 16.27 -5.82
C GLN A 146 3.04 15.39 -4.94
N GLU A 147 4.34 15.70 -4.89
CA GLU A 147 5.27 15.04 -3.97
C GLU A 147 4.96 15.41 -2.53
N CYS A 148 4.85 14.42 -1.66
CA CYS A 148 4.74 14.59 -0.23
C CYS A 148 6.00 15.24 0.39
N GLY A 149 7.17 15.09 -0.25
CA GLY A 149 8.45 15.49 0.33
C GLY A 149 8.94 14.55 1.43
N LEU A 150 8.37 13.35 1.52
CA LEU A 150 8.68 12.26 2.44
C LEU A 150 8.76 10.94 1.64
N ASP A 151 9.62 10.02 2.05
CA ASP A 151 9.51 8.61 1.64
C ASP A 151 8.58 7.87 2.60
N SER A 152 7.93 6.81 2.11
CA SER A 152 6.93 6.06 2.88
C SER A 152 7.51 5.13 3.95
N GLY A 153 8.78 4.73 3.80
CA GLY A 153 9.42 3.77 4.70
C GLY A 153 9.53 4.31 6.13
N TYR A 154 9.32 3.43 7.11
CA TYR A 154 9.29 3.83 8.53
C TYR A 154 10.50 4.64 8.98
N MET A 155 11.72 4.27 8.57
CA MET A 155 12.93 5.03 8.93
C MET A 155 12.84 6.51 8.51
N CYS A 156 12.29 6.78 7.32
CA CYS A 156 12.11 8.13 6.81
C CYS A 156 11.01 8.86 7.58
N LEU A 157 9.88 8.20 7.82
CA LEU A 157 8.79 8.77 8.62
C LEU A 157 9.21 9.07 10.07
N GLU A 158 10.07 8.23 10.66
CA GLU A 158 10.62 8.39 12.01
C GLU A 158 11.55 9.61 12.11
N SER A 159 12.39 9.82 11.09
CA SER A 159 13.31 10.96 11.03
C SER A 159 12.61 12.32 11.06
N GLU A 160 11.33 12.36 10.69
CA GLU A 160 10.50 13.57 10.61
C GLU A 160 9.60 13.73 11.85
N GLY A 161 9.83 12.92 12.89
CA GLY A 161 9.18 13.03 14.20
C GLY A 161 7.99 12.10 14.41
N GLY A 162 7.84 11.07 13.56
CA GLY A 162 7.12 9.86 13.90
C GLY A 162 7.97 8.95 14.80
N ASP A 163 7.32 8.06 15.56
CA ASP A 163 7.98 6.91 16.19
C ASP A 163 6.92 5.84 16.30
N ARG A 164 7.08 4.77 15.52
CA ARG A 164 6.11 3.69 15.37
C ARG A 164 5.69 3.05 16.70
N HIS A 165 6.55 3.08 17.71
CA HIS A 165 6.25 2.55 19.05
C HIS A 165 5.34 3.47 19.88
N THR A 166 5.16 4.71 19.42
CA THR A 166 4.38 5.76 20.09
C THR A 166 3.23 6.28 19.23
N ILE A 167 3.04 5.71 18.03
CA ILE A 167 1.87 6.01 17.22
C ILE A 167 0.69 5.23 17.77
N GLN A 168 -0.37 5.96 18.08
CA GLN A 168 -1.61 5.33 18.49
C GLN A 168 -2.25 4.63 17.29
N VAL A 169 -2.86 3.48 17.54
CA VAL A 169 -3.80 2.82 16.62
C VAL A 169 -5.23 2.95 17.15
N GLY A 170 -6.20 2.72 16.27
CA GLY A 170 -7.62 2.78 16.57
C GLY A 170 -8.32 4.05 16.08
N GLN A 171 -9.62 4.14 16.36
CA GLN A 171 -10.54 5.11 15.77
C GLN A 171 -10.09 6.56 15.92
N ARG A 172 -9.59 6.95 17.10
CA ARG A 172 -9.11 8.33 17.33
C ARG A 172 -7.89 8.64 16.47
N ALA A 173 -6.95 7.72 16.36
CA ALA A 173 -5.75 7.90 15.53
C ALA A 173 -6.10 8.00 14.04
N LEU A 174 -7.04 7.17 13.59
CA LEU A 174 -7.61 7.25 12.25
C LEU A 174 -8.27 8.61 11.96
N LEU A 175 -9.04 9.13 12.92
CA LEU A 175 -9.66 10.45 12.80
C LEU A 175 -8.62 11.58 12.76
N HIS A 176 -7.57 11.50 13.57
CA HIS A 176 -6.45 12.44 13.51
C HIS A 176 -5.73 12.39 12.15
N ALA A 177 -5.54 11.20 11.57
CA ALA A 177 -4.95 11.03 10.25
C ALA A 177 -5.85 11.65 9.16
N PHE A 178 -7.15 11.39 9.19
CA PHE A 178 -8.13 11.99 8.27
C PHE A 178 -8.03 13.52 8.25
N TYR A 179 -8.09 14.17 9.42
CA TYR A 179 -8.00 15.63 9.48
C TYR A 179 -6.61 16.17 9.13
N ALA A 180 -5.54 15.41 9.35
CA ALA A 180 -4.21 15.79 8.90
C ALA A 180 -4.13 15.83 7.37
N PHE A 181 -4.68 14.81 6.69
CA PHE A 181 -4.69 14.71 5.23
C PHE A 181 -5.62 15.73 4.54
N ARG A 182 -6.66 16.22 5.24
CA ARG A 182 -7.57 17.24 4.72
C ARG A 182 -6.95 18.63 4.65
N LYS A 183 -5.98 18.93 5.50
CA LYS A 183 -5.32 20.25 5.53
C LYS A 183 -4.74 20.58 4.16
N PRO A 184 -4.74 21.86 3.76
CA PRO A 184 -4.07 22.29 2.54
C PRO A 184 -2.63 21.77 2.52
N PHE A 185 -2.22 21.20 1.40
CA PHE A 185 -0.84 20.75 1.21
C PHE A 185 0.10 21.95 1.35
N ALA A 186 1.00 21.87 2.33
CA ALA A 186 1.95 22.94 2.65
C ALA A 186 3.27 22.29 3.09
N PRO A 187 4.20 22.00 2.16
CA PRO A 187 5.41 21.24 2.44
C PRO A 187 6.36 22.04 3.34
N GLY A 188 6.17 21.90 4.65
CA GLY A 188 6.96 22.51 5.71
C GLY A 188 7.16 21.54 6.86
N LYS A 189 7.98 21.94 7.84
CA LYS A 189 8.37 21.08 8.97
C LYS A 189 7.18 20.51 9.74
N ASP A 190 6.19 21.35 10.06
CA ASP A 190 5.01 20.91 10.82
C ASP A 190 4.09 20.01 9.99
N TYR A 191 4.02 20.24 8.69
CA TYR A 191 3.29 19.38 7.77
C TYR A 191 3.92 17.99 7.72
N LYS A 192 5.25 17.90 7.53
CA LYS A 192 5.97 16.63 7.48
C LYS A 192 5.78 15.82 8.75
N LYS A 193 5.97 16.44 9.92
CA LYS A 193 5.77 15.77 11.21
C LYS A 193 4.36 15.23 11.39
N ASN A 194 3.33 16.01 11.08
CA ASN A 194 1.94 15.57 11.21
C ASN A 194 1.59 14.48 10.20
N THR A 195 2.10 14.60 8.98
CA THR A 195 1.90 13.64 7.89
C THR A 195 2.58 12.32 8.20
N SER A 196 3.81 12.32 8.73
CA SER A 196 4.50 11.09 9.13
C SER A 196 3.73 10.32 10.20
N LYS A 197 3.21 11.01 11.22
CA LYS A 197 2.38 10.37 12.26
C LYS A 197 1.07 9.81 11.71
N ALA A 198 0.39 10.58 10.86
CA ALA A 198 -0.83 10.15 10.20
C ALA A 198 -0.58 8.93 9.30
N ALA A 199 0.47 8.96 8.49
CA ALA A 199 0.87 7.87 7.61
C ALA A 199 1.18 6.58 8.39
N MET A 200 1.95 6.66 9.47
CA MET A 200 2.22 5.48 10.32
C MET A 200 0.94 4.89 10.90
N ALA A 201 -0.02 5.72 11.35
CA ALA A 201 -1.30 5.22 11.86
C ALA A 201 -2.08 4.45 10.78
N ILE A 202 -2.08 4.94 9.53
CA ILE A 202 -2.66 4.25 8.38
C ILE A 202 -1.90 2.97 8.03
N ILE A 203 -0.57 2.99 8.06
CA ILE A 203 0.26 1.83 7.74
C ILE A 203 -0.01 0.71 8.76
N HIS A 204 0.11 0.98 10.06
CA HIS A 204 -0.20 0.01 11.12
C HIS A 204 -1.63 -0.53 11.00
N THR A 205 -2.61 0.36 10.83
CA THR A 205 -4.02 -0.04 10.87
C THR A 205 -4.45 -0.82 9.63
N PHE A 206 -4.00 -0.42 8.44
CA PHE A 206 -4.45 -1.01 7.19
C PHE A 206 -3.37 -1.86 6.53
N SER A 207 -2.20 -1.29 6.20
CA SER A 207 -1.17 -2.02 5.45
C SER A 207 -0.71 -3.28 6.19
N GLU A 208 -0.46 -3.17 7.49
CA GLU A 208 0.09 -4.27 8.28
C GLU A 208 -0.99 -5.23 8.79
N SER A 209 -2.16 -4.73 9.20
CA SER A 209 -3.32 -5.59 9.52
C SER A 209 -3.79 -6.42 8.34
N ILE A 210 -3.71 -5.92 7.10
CA ILE A 210 -4.08 -6.73 5.93
C ILE A 210 -3.14 -7.93 5.78
N LYS A 211 -1.87 -7.79 6.14
CA LYS A 211 -0.81 -8.79 5.95
C LYS A 211 -0.75 -9.84 7.05
N ASP A 212 -0.81 -9.43 8.31
CA ASP A 212 -0.59 -10.28 9.49
C ASP A 212 -1.78 -10.23 10.45
N ASP A 213 -2.23 -11.42 10.85
CA ASP A 213 -3.40 -11.56 11.71
C ASP A 213 -3.16 -11.09 13.14
N ARG A 214 -1.94 -11.23 13.67
CA ARG A 214 -1.64 -10.82 15.05
C ARG A 214 -1.68 -9.30 15.19
N ILE A 215 -1.17 -8.59 14.19
CA ILE A 215 -1.27 -7.13 14.12
C ILE A 215 -2.73 -6.73 14.03
N PHE A 216 -3.48 -7.37 13.15
CA PHE A 216 -4.91 -7.11 12.99
C PHE A 216 -5.71 -7.34 14.28
N GLN A 217 -5.49 -8.45 14.99
CA GLN A 217 -6.18 -8.73 16.26
C GLN A 217 -5.86 -7.67 17.32
N GLU A 218 -4.61 -7.20 17.40
CA GLU A 218 -4.24 -6.14 18.32
C GLU A 218 -4.88 -4.79 17.92
N VAL A 219 -4.90 -4.46 16.63
CA VAL A 219 -5.58 -3.27 16.12
C VAL A 219 -7.08 -3.32 16.41
N LEU A 220 -7.74 -4.47 16.22
CA LEU A 220 -9.15 -4.66 16.57
C LEU A 220 -9.40 -4.45 18.07
N ARG A 221 -8.54 -5.03 18.92
CA ARG A 221 -8.61 -4.88 20.38
C ARG A 221 -8.46 -3.43 20.80
N LEU A 222 -7.57 -2.69 20.14
CA LEU A 222 -7.27 -1.29 20.43
C LEU A 222 -8.19 -0.29 19.73
N HIS A 223 -9.09 -0.75 18.84
CA HIS A 223 -9.87 0.13 17.96
C HIS A 223 -10.61 1.23 18.72
N PHE A 224 -11.24 0.89 19.85
CA PHE A 224 -11.98 1.83 20.68
C PHE A 224 -11.17 2.42 21.84
N SER A 225 -10.38 1.59 22.52
CA SER A 225 -9.62 2.06 23.68
C SER A 225 -8.49 3.00 23.29
N GLY A 226 -8.05 2.93 22.03
CA GLY A 226 -6.76 3.42 21.61
C GLY A 226 -5.62 2.65 22.29
N GLY A 227 -4.41 2.86 21.78
CA GLY A 227 -3.20 2.28 22.37
C GLY A 227 -2.09 2.22 21.35
N PHE A 228 -1.01 1.54 21.72
CA PHE A 228 0.18 1.38 20.89
C PHE A 228 0.37 -0.10 20.59
N LEU A 229 0.88 -0.43 19.41
CA LEU A 229 1.33 -1.79 19.14
C LEU A 229 2.50 -2.15 20.07
N SER A 230 2.56 -3.42 20.46
CA SER A 230 3.71 -3.92 21.23
C SER A 230 4.98 -3.88 20.38
N ARG A 231 6.15 -3.82 21.03
CA ARG A 231 7.45 -3.87 20.33
C ARG A 231 7.56 -5.10 19.42
N THR A 232 7.08 -6.25 19.88
CA THR A 232 7.08 -7.50 19.11
C THR A 232 6.28 -7.37 17.82
N LEU A 233 5.08 -6.78 17.86
CA LEU A 233 4.26 -6.58 16.65
C LEU A 233 4.90 -5.60 15.69
N VAL A 234 5.50 -4.53 16.22
CA VAL A 234 6.26 -3.55 15.42
C VAL A 234 7.48 -4.19 14.75
N GLU A 235 8.20 -5.06 15.45
CA GLU A 235 9.35 -5.78 14.89
C GLU A 235 8.91 -6.74 13.77
N MET A 236 7.75 -7.37 13.91
CA MET A 236 7.19 -8.26 12.88
C MET A 236 6.90 -7.54 11.57
N GLU A 237 6.49 -6.27 11.59
CA GLU A 237 6.27 -5.47 10.36
C GLU A 237 7.54 -5.38 9.51
N ASN A 238 8.71 -5.22 10.16
CA ASN A 238 10.00 -5.17 9.46
C ASN A 238 10.38 -6.52 8.83
N MET A 239 9.81 -7.61 9.33
CA MET A 239 10.13 -8.97 8.91
C MET A 239 9.19 -9.50 7.83
N TRP A 240 8.13 -8.79 7.45
CA TRP A 240 7.11 -9.31 6.53
C TRP A 240 7.67 -9.81 5.19
N GLY A 241 8.67 -9.12 4.64
CA GLY A 241 9.34 -9.54 3.40
C GLY A 241 10.03 -10.90 3.55
N HIS A 242 10.82 -11.06 4.60
CA HIS A 242 11.50 -12.32 4.93
C HIS A 242 10.49 -13.43 5.28
N ASN A 243 9.46 -13.11 6.05
CA ASN A 243 8.39 -14.02 6.42
C ASN A 243 7.60 -14.50 5.20
N SER A 244 7.41 -13.65 4.19
CA SER A 244 6.79 -14.03 2.91
C SER A 244 7.62 -15.10 2.19
N GLU A 245 8.95 -14.96 2.12
CA GLU A 245 9.84 -15.95 1.50
C GLU A 245 9.83 -17.30 2.24
N ARG A 246 9.84 -17.23 3.59
CA ARG A 246 9.70 -18.42 4.44
C ARG A 246 8.35 -19.11 4.20
N ALA A 247 7.26 -18.36 4.17
CA ALA A 247 5.92 -18.89 3.94
C ALA A 247 5.80 -19.58 2.58
N HIS A 248 6.37 -18.98 1.51
CA HIS A 248 6.44 -19.64 0.20
C HIS A 248 7.16 -20.97 0.26
N SER A 249 8.30 -21.03 0.95
CA SER A 249 9.09 -22.25 1.05
C SER A 249 8.31 -23.36 1.76
N LEU A 250 7.65 -23.02 2.86
CA LEU A 250 6.79 -23.94 3.64
C LEU A 250 5.59 -24.43 2.82
N LEU A 251 4.78 -23.51 2.29
CA LEU A 251 3.57 -23.83 1.51
C LEU A 251 3.88 -24.61 0.22
N SER A 252 5.09 -24.46 -0.34
CA SER A 252 5.49 -25.23 -1.51
C SER A 252 5.85 -26.68 -1.22
N CYS A 253 6.08 -27.04 0.04
CA CYS A 253 6.56 -28.36 0.46
C CYS A 253 5.48 -29.21 1.14
N VAL A 254 4.57 -28.57 1.90
CA VAL A 254 3.51 -29.27 2.64
C VAL A 254 2.63 -30.10 1.71
N GLY A 255 2.22 -31.28 2.17
CA GLY A 255 1.41 -32.24 1.40
C GLY A 255 2.19 -33.07 0.37
N LYS A 256 3.48 -32.80 0.14
CA LYS A 256 4.33 -33.62 -0.75
C LYS A 256 4.91 -34.83 -0.03
N ILE A 257 5.31 -35.84 -0.79
CA ILE A 257 5.97 -37.04 -0.25
C ILE A 257 7.46 -36.75 -0.01
N GLY A 258 7.90 -36.93 1.23
CA GLY A 258 9.27 -36.81 1.68
C GLY A 258 10.18 -37.95 1.20
N LYS A 259 11.49 -37.80 1.41
CA LYS A 259 12.49 -38.80 0.98
C LYS A 259 12.34 -40.16 1.66
N ASP A 260 11.69 -40.18 2.82
CA ASP A 260 11.39 -41.37 3.61
C ASP A 260 10.02 -41.99 3.28
N GLY A 261 9.28 -41.42 2.31
CA GLY A 261 7.96 -41.88 1.91
C GLY A 261 6.80 -41.33 2.76
N SER A 262 7.08 -40.49 3.76
CA SER A 262 6.05 -39.81 4.57
C SER A 262 5.46 -38.59 3.87
N ILE A 263 4.27 -38.13 4.27
CA ILE A 263 3.74 -36.84 3.81
C ILE A 263 4.40 -35.74 4.65
N ILE A 264 4.91 -34.70 4.00
CA ILE A 264 5.47 -33.53 4.67
C ILE A 264 4.31 -32.74 5.28
N GLU A 265 4.30 -32.65 6.60
CA GLU A 265 3.39 -31.85 7.39
C GLU A 265 4.16 -30.73 8.09
N PHE A 266 3.46 -29.65 8.42
CA PHE A 266 4.02 -28.61 9.28
C PHE A 266 4.14 -29.12 10.71
N ASN A 267 5.28 -28.82 11.35
CA ASN A 267 5.38 -28.93 12.80
C ASN A 267 4.56 -27.81 13.48
N GLU A 268 4.41 -27.88 14.81
CA GLU A 268 3.60 -26.91 15.58
C GLU A 268 4.03 -25.45 15.35
N GLU A 269 5.33 -25.18 15.34
CA GLU A 269 5.86 -23.82 15.13
C GLU A 269 5.58 -23.30 13.71
N GLU A 270 5.66 -24.18 12.70
CA GLU A 270 5.35 -23.86 11.31
C GLU A 270 3.85 -23.63 11.10
N GLN A 271 3.00 -24.42 11.75
CA GLN A 271 1.55 -24.23 11.74
C GLN A 271 1.17 -22.89 12.37
N GLU A 272 1.73 -22.56 13.54
CA GLU A 272 1.51 -21.27 14.19
C GLU A 272 1.98 -20.11 13.29
N PHE A 273 3.19 -20.22 12.73
CA PHE A 273 3.74 -19.21 11.82
C PHE A 273 2.84 -18.96 10.61
N ILE A 274 2.47 -20.01 9.87
CA ILE A 274 1.59 -19.91 8.68
C ILE A 274 0.19 -19.45 9.08
N GLY A 275 -0.31 -19.92 10.23
CA GLY A 275 -1.63 -19.61 10.77
C GLY A 275 -1.87 -18.12 11.03
N HIS A 276 -0.82 -17.31 11.14
CA HIS A 276 -0.92 -15.85 11.32
C HIS A 276 -0.69 -15.04 10.03
N MET A 277 -0.10 -15.64 9.00
CA MET A 277 0.08 -14.95 7.72
C MET A 277 -1.25 -14.93 6.95
N ARG A 278 -1.64 -13.78 6.43
CA ARG A 278 -2.90 -13.61 5.68
C ARG A 278 -2.64 -13.23 4.24
N ILE A 279 -1.66 -12.36 4.03
CA ILE A 279 -1.17 -12.01 2.70
C ILE A 279 0.36 -12.04 2.66
N ILE A 280 0.91 -12.65 1.61
CA ILE A 280 2.35 -12.66 1.32
C ILE A 280 2.63 -12.11 -0.08
N MET A 281 3.84 -11.60 -0.30
CA MET A 281 4.30 -11.18 -1.64
C MET A 281 4.43 -12.37 -2.57
N LYS A 282 4.22 -12.22 -3.88
CA LYS A 282 4.58 -13.27 -4.85
C LYS A 282 6.09 -13.45 -4.92
N LYS A 283 6.54 -14.70 -4.97
CA LYS A 283 7.95 -15.06 -5.16
C LYS A 283 8.39 -14.67 -6.57
N LYS A 284 9.55 -14.01 -6.66
CA LYS A 284 10.21 -13.69 -7.94
C LYS A 284 10.88 -14.93 -8.53
#